data_AF-A0A963DBQ4-F1
#
_entry.id   AF-A0A963DBQ4-F1
#
_cell.length_a   1.000
_cell.length_b   1.000
_cell.length_c   1.000
_cell.angle_alpha   90.00
_cell.angle_beta   90.00
_cell.angle_gamma   90.00
#
_symmetry.space_group_name_H-M   'P 1'
#
loop_
_entity.id
_entity.type
_entity.pdbx_description
1 polymer ?
#
loop_
_entity_poly.entity_id
_entity_poly.type
_entity_poly.pdbx_seq_one_letter_code
_entity_poly.pdbx_strand_id
1 'polypeptide(L)'
;LLNKEGIAASSGSACTSGSLEPSHVMRAMGIPYTAAHGTVRFSLSRHTRDCEIERVIQAVPPIVARLRKLSPYWAGDKPLAEPEKAFAPSYA
;
A
#
# COMPACT_ATOMS: atom_id res chain seq x y z
N LEU A 1 -3.65 -6.50 9.17
CA LEU A 1 -4.59 -7.37 8.43
C LEU A 1 -3.84 -8.41 7.60
N LEU A 2 -2.84 -8.02 6.80
CA LEU A 2 -1.99 -8.94 6.02
C LEU A 2 -1.37 -10.08 6.83
N ASN A 3 -0.85 -9.79 8.03
CA ASN A 3 -0.28 -10.84 8.91
C ASN A 3 -1.31 -11.93 9.29
N LYS A 4 -2.59 -11.57 9.44
CA LYS A 4 -3.64 -12.56 9.74
C LYS A 4 -3.91 -13.49 8.55
N GLU A 5 -3.66 -12.99 7.34
CA GLU A 5 -3.69 -13.77 6.10
C GLU A 5 -2.37 -14.51 5.85
N GLY A 6 -1.41 -14.51 6.79
CA GLY A 6 -0.10 -15.15 6.63
C GLY A 6 0.82 -14.46 5.62
N ILE A 7 0.56 -13.18 5.28
CA ILE A 7 1.34 -12.41 4.32
C ILE A 7 2.27 -11.46 5.09
N ALA A 8 3.58 -11.65 4.93
CA ALA A 8 4.60 -10.75 5.43
C ALA A 8 4.89 -9.63 4.41
N ALA A 9 4.87 -8.39 4.88
CA ALA A 9 5.20 -7.20 4.08
C ALA A 9 5.80 -6.13 5.00
N SER A 10 6.45 -5.13 4.39
CA SER A 10 6.98 -3.98 5.13
C SER A 10 6.06 -2.78 4.90
N SER A 11 5.74 -2.05 5.97
CA SER A 11 5.18 -0.70 5.83
C SER A 11 6.30 0.24 5.40
N GLY A 12 6.10 0.98 4.30
CA GLY A 12 7.07 1.97 3.82
C GLY A 12 7.10 3.27 4.65
N SER A 13 6.16 3.39 5.60
CA SER A 13 6.16 4.40 6.66
C SER A 13 7.34 4.18 7.60
N ALA A 14 7.92 5.26 8.12
CA ALA A 14 9.12 5.25 8.96
C ALA A 14 8.91 4.63 10.36
N CYS A 15 8.02 3.64 10.50
CA CYS A 15 7.67 3.00 11.76
C CYS A 15 8.86 2.34 12.47
N THR A 16 9.99 2.10 11.79
CA THR A 16 11.21 1.58 12.40
C THR A 16 12.19 2.65 12.90
N SER A 17 12.01 3.95 12.58
CA SER A 17 12.91 5.02 13.05
C SER A 17 12.38 5.77 14.28
N GLY A 18 11.18 5.44 14.77
CA GLY A 18 10.53 6.16 15.87
C GLY A 18 10.03 7.56 15.51
N SER A 19 10.15 7.97 14.25
CA SER A 19 9.69 9.26 13.74
C SER A 19 8.32 9.12 13.05
N LEU A 20 7.44 10.10 13.27
CA LEU A 20 6.19 10.25 12.51
C LEU A 20 6.42 10.72 11.06
N GLU A 21 7.66 11.06 10.69
CA GLU A 21 7.96 11.56 9.35
C GLU A 21 7.96 10.44 8.30
N PRO A 22 7.41 10.67 7.09
CA PRO A 22 7.45 9.70 6.01
C PRO A 22 8.89 9.41 5.57
N SER A 23 9.09 8.25 4.94
CA SER A 23 10.40 7.85 4.42
C SER A 23 11.00 8.91 3.50
N HIS A 24 12.30 9.21 3.68
CA HIS A 24 13.04 10.17 2.86
C HIS A 24 13.01 9.79 1.37
N VAL A 25 12.95 8.49 1.05
CA VAL A 25 12.82 8.00 -0.33
C VAL A 25 11.47 8.40 -0.92
N MET A 26 10.39 8.26 -0.16
CA MET A 26 9.05 8.63 -0.62
C MET A 26 8.93 10.13 -0.86
N ARG A 27 9.56 10.94 0.00
CA ARG A 27 9.67 12.38 -0.20
C ARG A 27 10.46 12.73 -1.46
N ALA A 28 11.60 12.06 -1.69
CA ALA A 28 12.41 12.26 -2.89
C ALA A 28 11.69 11.87 -4.18
N MET A 29 10.83 10.84 -4.13
CA MET A 29 9.95 10.45 -5.24
C MET A 29 8.77 11.42 -5.47
N GLY A 30 8.63 12.46 -4.65
CA GLY A 30 7.53 13.42 -4.78
C GLY A 30 6.15 12.86 -4.41
N ILE A 31 6.10 11.76 -3.65
CA ILE A 31 4.83 11.16 -3.21
C ILE A 31 4.18 12.08 -2.18
N PRO A 32 2.89 12.44 -2.35
CA PRO A 32 2.18 13.29 -1.39
C PRO A 32 2.25 12.75 0.03
N TYR A 33 2.43 13.65 1.02
CA TYR A 33 2.53 13.28 2.44
C TYR A 33 1.34 12.43 2.92
N THR A 34 0.13 12.76 2.46
CA THR A 34 -1.11 12.04 2.76
C THR A 34 -1.15 10.62 2.22
N ALA A 35 -0.40 10.33 1.14
CA ALA A 35 -0.28 9.01 0.54
C ALA A 35 0.92 8.21 1.08
N ALA A 36 1.97 8.88 1.54
CA ALA A 36 3.21 8.26 1.99
C ALA A 36 3.03 7.32 3.20
N HIS A 37 2.06 7.62 4.07
CA HIS A 37 1.72 6.80 5.24
C HIS A 37 0.99 5.50 4.91
N GLY A 38 0.35 5.41 3.75
CA GLY A 38 -0.41 4.23 3.31
C GLY A 38 0.42 3.18 2.57
N THR A 39 1.75 3.27 2.62
CA THR A 39 2.63 2.52 1.74
C THR A 39 2.96 1.13 2.27
N VAL A 40 2.95 0.16 1.36
CA VAL A 40 3.27 -1.24 1.64
C VAL A 40 4.25 -1.74 0.58
N ARG A 41 5.36 -2.33 1.02
CA ARG A 41 6.39 -2.93 0.16
C ARG A 41 6.32 -4.44 0.27
N PHE A 42 6.08 -5.09 -0.88
CA PHE A 42 6.29 -6.51 -1.06
C PHE A 42 7.66 -6.73 -1.69
N SER A 43 8.49 -7.56 -1.07
CA SER A 43 9.81 -7.91 -1.58
C SER A 43 9.81 -9.41 -1.87
N LEU A 44 10.09 -9.77 -3.11
CA LEU A 44 10.07 -11.16 -3.56
C LEU A 44 11.46 -11.78 -3.43
N SER A 45 11.51 -13.11 -3.44
CA SER A 45 12.76 -13.86 -3.46
C SER A 45 12.69 -14.98 -4.49
N ARG A 46 13.81 -15.67 -4.73
CA ARG A 46 13.86 -16.87 -5.57
C ARG A 46 12.96 -18.03 -5.10
N HIS A 47 12.43 -17.93 -3.88
CA HIS A 47 11.54 -18.92 -3.29
C HIS A 47 10.06 -18.53 -3.40
N THR A 48 9.76 -17.31 -3.83
CA THR A 48 8.39 -16.86 -4.04
C THR A 48 7.79 -17.64 -5.21
N ARG A 49 6.59 -18.19 -5.00
CA ARG A 49 5.83 -18.94 -6.00
C ARG A 49 4.60 -18.15 -6.46
N ASP A 50 4.14 -18.43 -7.68
CA ASP A 50 2.96 -17.80 -8.27
C ASP A 50 1.72 -17.93 -7.36
N CYS A 51 1.51 -19.10 -6.74
CA CYS A 51 0.38 -19.30 -5.83
C CYS A 51 0.40 -18.37 -4.60
N GLU A 52 1.58 -17.91 -4.16
CA GLU A 52 1.71 -16.93 -3.09
C GLU A 52 1.35 -15.53 -3.58
N ILE A 53 1.70 -15.20 -4.82
CA ILE A 53 1.27 -13.95 -5.47
C ILE A 53 -0.25 -13.93 -5.58
N GLU A 54 -0.88 -15.05 -5.97
CA GLU A 54 -2.33 -15.05 -6.19
C GLU A 54 -3.07 -14.90 -4.86
N ARG A 55 -2.51 -15.46 -3.79
CA ARG A 55 -3.01 -15.23 -2.43
C ARG A 55 -2.93 -13.76 -2.04
N VAL A 56 -1.85 -13.06 -2.36
CA VAL A 56 -1.72 -11.62 -2.09
C VAL A 56 -2.74 -10.82 -2.91
N ILE A 57 -2.89 -11.12 -4.20
CA ILE A 57 -3.85 -10.46 -5.10
C ILE A 57 -5.29 -10.65 -4.59
N GLN A 58 -5.63 -11.83 -4.05
CA GLN A 58 -6.95 -12.08 -3.48
C GLN A 58 -7.15 -11.38 -2.13
N ALA A 59 -6.12 -11.31 -1.28
CA ALA A 59 -6.23 -10.79 0.08
C ALA A 59 -6.19 -9.26 0.16
N VAL A 60 -5.37 -8.58 -0.66
CA VAL A 60 -5.12 -7.14 -0.53
C VAL A 60 -6.38 -6.28 -0.81
N PRO A 61 -7.14 -6.48 -1.91
CA PRO A 61 -8.31 -5.66 -2.22
C PRO A 61 -9.37 -5.63 -1.11
N PRO A 62 -9.85 -6.76 -0.54
CA PRO A 62 -10.84 -6.72 0.53
C PRO A 62 -10.30 -6.10 1.82
N ILE A 63 -9.00 -6.28 2.12
CA ILE A 63 -8.33 -5.61 3.25
C ILE A 63 -8.37 -4.08 3.07
N VAL A 64 -7.99 -3.58 1.89
CA VAL A 64 -7.98 -2.15 1.58
C VAL A 64 -9.40 -1.58 1.62
N ALA A 65 -10.39 -2.28 1.05
CA ALA A 65 -11.79 -1.86 1.09
C ALA A 65 -12.30 -1.73 2.53
N ARG A 66 -11.97 -2.68 3.40
CA ARG A 66 -12.32 -2.62 4.82
C ARG A 66 -11.67 -1.43 5.53
N LEU A 67 -10.38 -1.19 5.30
CA LEU A 67 -9.66 -0.06 5.93
C LEU A 67 -10.22 1.29 5.48
N ARG A 68 -10.57 1.41 4.20
CA ARG A 68 -11.21 2.61 3.64
C ARG A 68 -12.54 2.93 4.31
N LYS A 69 -13.40 1.92 4.56
CA LYS A 69 -14.67 2.10 5.28
C LYS A 69 -14.52 2.65 6.71
N LEU A 70 -13.37 2.42 7.34
CA LEU A 70 -13.08 2.87 8.70
C LEU A 70 -12.32 4.22 8.72
N SER A 71 -11.83 4.69 7.59
CA SER A 71 -10.99 5.87 7.52
C SER A 71 -11.86 7.14 7.49
N PRO A 72 -11.66 8.09 8.42
CA PRO A 72 -12.36 9.38 8.38
C PRO A 72 -11.89 10.26 7.21
N TYR A 73 -10.74 9.93 6.60
CA TYR A 73 -10.18 10.64 5.45
C TYR A 73 -10.67 10.08 4.10
N TRP A 74 -11.39 8.96 4.13
CA TRP A 74 -11.95 8.32 2.93
C TRP A 74 -13.46 8.54 2.88
N ALA A 75 -13.87 9.75 2.48
CA ALA A 75 -15.26 10.15 2.39
C ALA A 75 -15.88 9.75 1.03
N GLY A 76 -16.27 8.47 0.92
CA GLY A 76 -17.24 8.01 -0.08
C GLY A 76 -16.69 7.05 -1.14
N ASP A 77 -17.50 6.05 -1.46
CA ASP A 77 -17.41 5.20 -2.66
C ASP A 77 -17.69 6.03 -3.93
N LYS A 78 -17.01 7.16 -4.13
CA LYS A 78 -16.92 7.73 -5.48
C LYS A 78 -15.85 6.90 -6.18
N PRO A 79 -16.17 6.19 -7.28
CA PRO A 79 -15.13 5.73 -8.17
C PRO A 79 -14.28 6.95 -8.50
N LEU A 80 -12.96 6.81 -8.42
CA LEU A 80 -12.08 7.79 -9.05
C LEU A 80 -12.62 7.97 -10.46
N ALA A 81 -12.96 9.20 -10.85
CA ALA A 81 -13.56 9.46 -12.16
C ALA A 81 -12.70 8.89 -13.28
N GLU A 82 -11.39 8.75 -13.02
CA GLU A 82 -10.38 8.17 -13.88
C GLU A 82 -9.40 7.35 -13.02
N PRO A 83 -9.72 6.09 -12.67
CA PRO A 83 -8.91 5.29 -11.75
C PRO A 83 -7.50 5.02 -12.33
N GLU A 84 -7.39 4.85 -13.64
CA GLU A 84 -6.12 4.80 -14.38
C GLU A 84 -5.24 6.06 -14.24
N LYS A 85 -5.81 7.24 -13.93
CA LYS A 85 -5.04 8.48 -13.71
C LYS A 85 -4.70 8.74 -12.24
N ALA A 86 -5.39 8.09 -11.30
CA ALA A 86 -5.23 8.34 -9.87
C ALA A 86 -3.88 7.86 -9.33
N PHE A 87 -3.29 6.87 -9.99
CA PHE A 87 -1.93 6.40 -9.72
C PHE A 87 -1.38 5.79 -11.01
N ALA A 88 -0.84 6.65 -11.88
CA ALA A 88 -0.12 6.29 -13.10
C ALA A 88 1.40 6.53 -12.94
N PRO A 89 2.09 5.79 -12.05
CA PRO A 89 3.53 5.92 -11.94
C PRO A 89 4.17 5.51 -13.27
N SER A 90 4.99 6.41 -13.82
CA SER A 90 5.88 6.07 -14.92
C SER A 90 6.98 5.17 -14.37
N TYR A 91 6.85 3.86 -14.57
CA TYR A 91 7.95 2.93 -14.33
C TYR A 91 8.89 3.02 -15.54
N ALA A 92 10.13 3.46 -15.29
CA ALA A 92 11.21 3.45 -16.27
C ALA A 92 11.68 2.02 -16.56
#